data_AF-A0A845Y978-F1
#
_entry.id   AF-A0A845Y978-F1
#
_cell.length_a   1.000
_cell.length_b   1.000
_cell.length_c   1.000
_cell.angle_alpha   90.00
_cell.angle_beta   90.00
_cell.angle_gamma   90.00
#
_symmetry.space_group_name_H-M   'P 1'
#
loop_
_entity.id
_entity.type
_entity.pdbx_description
1 polymer ?
#
loop_
_entity_poly.entity_id
_entity_poly.type
_entity_poly.pdbx_seq_one_letter_code
_entity_poly.pdbx_strand_id
1 'polypeptide(L)'
;MSKPIDWTVGIPASILIANGTQVIGRFPLDGLTSRAVLYRIVRSQITNYIVYDDYGRAIKRIDLTGKAHGSIPTPHVVEYKHNQNPAGKIFVQAQKTVRPARTIEIP
;
A
#
# COMPACT_ATOMS: atom_id res chain seq x y z
N MET A 1 -4.74 12.31 -14.59
CA MET A 1 -4.53 11.27 -13.56
C MET A 1 -4.25 11.99 -12.26
N SER A 2 -5.05 11.78 -11.22
CA SER A 2 -4.73 12.30 -9.88
C SER A 2 -4.00 11.20 -9.10
N LYS A 3 -2.86 11.54 -8.50
CA LYS A 3 -2.27 10.71 -7.46
C LYS A 3 -3.23 10.80 -6.25
N PRO A 4 -3.66 9.67 -5.67
CA PRO A 4 -4.50 9.72 -4.48
C PRO A 4 -3.76 10.41 -3.33
N ILE A 5 -4.51 11.08 -2.46
CA ILE A 5 -3.94 11.74 -1.28
C ILE A 5 -3.38 10.66 -0.35
N ASP A 6 -2.09 10.78 -0.04
CA ASP A 6 -1.41 9.90 0.91
C ASP A 6 -1.53 10.51 2.32
N TRP A 7 -2.52 10.07 3.09
CA TRP A 7 -2.72 10.52 4.47
C TRP A 7 -1.68 9.96 5.45
N THR A 8 -0.81 9.05 5.00
CA THR A 8 0.19 8.40 5.87
C THR A 8 1.48 9.21 6.00
N VAL A 9 1.59 10.35 5.31
CA VAL A 9 2.77 11.22 5.36
C VAL A 9 3.03 11.67 6.80
N GLY A 10 4.25 11.40 7.29
CA GLY A 10 4.66 11.74 8.66
C GLY A 10 4.24 10.74 9.73
N ILE A 11 3.52 9.66 9.37
CA ILE A 11 3.11 8.62 10.30
C ILE A 11 4.06 7.41 10.17
N PRO A 12 4.74 7.00 11.26
CA PRO A 12 5.60 5.80 11.23
C PRO A 12 4.86 4.52 10.88
N ALA A 13 5.51 3.63 10.14
CA ALA A 13 4.96 2.32 9.78
C ALA A 13 4.53 1.50 11.00
N SER A 14 5.27 1.58 12.10
CA SER A 14 4.92 0.92 13.36
C SER A 14 3.53 1.33 13.88
N ILE A 15 3.18 2.62 13.78
CA ILE A 15 1.86 3.14 14.17
C ILE A 15 0.77 2.69 13.19
N LEU A 16 1.05 2.74 11.88
CA LEU A 16 0.10 2.29 10.85
C LEU A 16 -0.24 0.81 11.02
N ILE A 17 0.78 -0.03 11.20
CA ILE A 17 0.62 -1.49 11.29
C ILE A 17 -0.01 -1.89 12.62
N ALA A 18 0.33 -1.22 13.73
CA ALA A 18 -0.29 -1.48 15.03
C ALA A 18 -1.82 -1.27 15.02
N ASN A 19 -2.32 -0.38 14.16
CA ASN A 19 -3.75 -0.14 13.94
C ASN A 19 -4.30 -0.87 12.71
N GLY A 20 -3.48 -1.68 12.05
CA GLY A 20 -3.85 -2.40 10.84
C GLY A 20 -4.51 -3.74 11.14
N THR A 21 -5.06 -4.36 10.09
CA THR A 21 -5.63 -5.70 10.13
C THR A 21 -4.71 -6.69 9.44
N GLN A 22 -4.37 -7.79 10.12
CA GLN A 22 -3.65 -8.89 9.49
C GLN A 22 -4.54 -9.60 8.48
N VAL A 23 -4.01 -9.88 7.30
CA VAL A 23 -4.71 -10.66 6.27
C VAL A 23 -3.83 -11.76 5.68
N ILE A 24 -4.47 -12.68 4.97
CA ILE A 24 -3.81 -13.71 4.16
C ILE A 24 -4.14 -13.50 2.67
N GLY A 25 -3.24 -13.96 1.79
CA GLY A 25 -3.48 -13.92 0.35
C GLY A 25 -3.19 -12.57 -0.32
N ARG A 26 -3.98 -12.24 -1.35
CA ARG A 26 -3.85 -11.00 -2.14
C ARG A 26 -4.57 -9.85 -1.42
N PHE A 27 -3.94 -8.68 -1.40
CA PHE A 27 -4.60 -7.47 -0.95
C PHE A 27 -5.70 -7.07 -1.96
N PRO A 28 -6.93 -6.81 -1.52
CA PRO A 28 -7.92 -6.17 -2.37
C PRO A 28 -7.45 -4.75 -2.73
N LEU A 29 -7.79 -4.24 -3.91
CA LEU A 29 -7.35 -2.91 -4.34
C LEU A 29 -8.41 -1.83 -4.13
N ASP A 30 -9.65 -2.22 -3.87
CA ASP A 30 -10.82 -1.36 -3.72
C ASP A 30 -11.84 -2.07 -2.81
N GLY A 31 -12.85 -1.34 -2.33
CA GLY A 31 -13.95 -1.88 -1.53
C GLY A 31 -13.62 -2.11 -0.06
N LEU A 32 -12.55 -1.51 0.45
CA LEU A 32 -12.23 -1.52 1.89
C LEU A 32 -12.97 -0.41 2.64
N THR A 33 -12.84 -0.41 3.95
CA THR A 33 -13.21 0.75 4.77
C THR A 33 -12.24 1.91 4.53
N SER A 34 -12.73 3.12 4.79
CA SER A 34 -11.93 4.35 4.75
C SER A 34 -10.63 4.21 5.57
N ARG A 35 -9.50 4.63 4.99
CA ARG A 35 -8.17 4.63 5.62
C ARG A 35 -7.72 3.30 6.21
N ALA A 36 -8.19 2.19 5.65
CA ALA A 36 -7.74 0.88 6.08
C ALA A 36 -6.21 0.74 5.97
N VAL A 37 -5.64 -0.08 6.86
CA VAL A 37 -4.26 -0.58 6.76
C VAL A 37 -4.35 -2.09 6.87
N LEU A 38 -3.81 -2.81 5.88
CA LEU A 38 -3.72 -4.27 5.92
C LEU A 38 -2.25 -4.69 5.91
N TYR A 39 -1.91 -5.73 6.65
CA TYR A 39 -0.54 -6.26 6.67
C TYR A 39 -0.52 -7.79 6.60
N ARG A 40 0.64 -8.34 6.22
CA ARG A 40 0.87 -9.78 6.16
C ARG A 40 2.05 -10.16 7.03
N ILE A 41 1.91 -11.28 7.73
CA ILE A 41 2.98 -11.91 8.50
C ILE A 41 3.33 -13.25 7.87
N VAL A 42 4.62 -13.53 7.76
CA VAL A 42 5.18 -14.85 7.41
C VAL A 42 6.26 -15.17 8.43
N ARG A 43 6.17 -16.34 9.09
CA ARG A 43 7.16 -16.78 10.10
C ARG A 43 7.47 -15.70 11.15
N SER A 44 6.41 -15.10 11.70
CA SER A 44 6.48 -14.04 12.72
C SER A 44 7.11 -12.71 12.28
N GLN A 45 7.36 -12.51 10.99
CA GLN A 45 7.84 -11.24 10.43
C GLN A 45 6.78 -10.61 9.53
N ILE A 46 6.57 -9.30 9.67
CA ILE A 46 5.75 -8.55 8.72
C ILE A 46 6.49 -8.49 7.39
N THR A 47 5.88 -9.00 6.33
CA THR A 47 6.53 -9.02 5.00
C THR A 47 6.09 -7.85 4.14
N ASN A 48 4.86 -7.35 4.32
CA ASN A 48 4.30 -6.26 3.54
C ASN A 48 3.12 -5.63 4.30
N TYR A 49 2.86 -4.36 4.00
CA TYR A 49 1.60 -3.71 4.35
C TYR A 49 1.11 -2.82 3.20
N ILE A 50 -0.19 -2.59 3.15
CA ILE A 50 -0.87 -1.75 2.15
C ILE A 50 -1.80 -0.79 2.87
N VAL A 51 -1.89 0.42 2.34
CA VAL A 51 -2.72 1.49 2.89
C VAL A 51 -3.74 1.94 1.86
N TYR A 52 -4.90 2.40 2.32
CA TYR A 52 -6.06 2.75 1.50
C TYR A 52 -6.49 4.19 1.73
N ASP A 53 -7.10 4.85 0.75
CA ASP A 53 -7.62 6.21 0.86
C ASP A 53 -8.94 6.29 1.66
N ASP A 54 -9.53 7.49 1.70
CA ASP A 54 -10.77 7.78 2.41
C ASP A 54 -11.99 7.02 1.87
N TYR A 55 -11.86 6.38 0.71
CA TYR A 55 -12.89 5.60 0.03
C TYR A 55 -12.58 4.10 0.00
N GLY A 56 -11.53 3.65 0.70
CA GLY A 56 -11.15 2.23 0.73
C GLY A 56 -10.44 1.73 -0.52
N ARG A 57 -9.73 2.62 -1.23
CA ARG A 57 -8.94 2.29 -2.44
C ARG A 57 -7.45 2.33 -2.14
N ALA A 58 -6.71 1.32 -2.61
CA ALA A 58 -5.28 1.22 -2.32
C ALA A 58 -4.51 2.43 -2.87
N ILE A 59 -3.61 3.00 -2.06
CA ILE A 59 -2.76 4.14 -2.43
C ILE A 59 -1.29 3.74 -2.61
N LYS A 60 -0.77 2.87 -1.74
CA LYS A 60 0.57 2.30 -1.84
C LYS A 60 0.68 1.00 -1.05
N ARG A 61 1.54 0.12 -1.52
CA ARG A 61 1.97 -1.09 -0.80
C ARG A 61 3.47 -1.01 -0.54
N ILE A 62 3.87 -1.30 0.67
CA ILE A 62 5.27 -1.38 1.09
C ILE A 62 5.59 -2.86 1.25
N ASP A 63 6.54 -3.33 0.46
CA ASP A 63 7.08 -4.69 0.54
C ASP A 63 8.38 -4.61 1.35
N LEU A 64 8.38 -5.17 2.57
CA LEU A 64 9.52 -5.11 3.50
C LEU A 64 10.55 -6.21 3.21
N THR A 65 10.07 -7.38 2.80
CA THR A 65 10.88 -8.52 2.37
C THR A 65 10.28 -9.18 1.14
N GLY A 66 11.08 -9.95 0.41
CA GLY A 66 10.65 -10.73 -0.75
C GLY A 66 11.38 -10.35 -2.03
N LYS A 67 10.71 -10.54 -3.17
CA LYS A 67 11.29 -10.29 -4.49
C LYS A 67 11.32 -8.80 -4.81
N ALA A 68 12.39 -8.38 -5.49
CA ALA A 68 12.50 -7.05 -6.07
C ALA A 68 11.38 -6.79 -7.09
N HIS A 69 10.94 -5.53 -7.19
CA HIS A 69 10.02 -5.07 -8.23
C HIS A 69 10.61 -3.87 -8.96
N GLY A 70 10.53 -3.84 -10.29
CA GLY A 70 11.11 -2.76 -11.09
C GLY A 70 12.62 -2.61 -10.88
N SER A 71 13.33 -3.72 -10.64
CA SER A 71 14.75 -3.76 -10.27
C SER A 71 15.11 -3.06 -8.96
N ILE A 72 14.13 -2.70 -8.13
CA ILE A 72 14.35 -2.15 -6.79
C ILE A 72 14.19 -3.29 -5.76
N PRO A 73 15.22 -3.57 -4.93
CA PRO A 73 15.12 -4.58 -3.88
C PRO A 73 14.21 -4.11 -2.74
N THR A 74 13.66 -5.06 -1.98
CA THR A 74 12.96 -4.75 -0.73
C THR A 74 13.95 -4.24 0.32
N PRO A 75 13.58 -3.25 1.15
CA PRO A 75 12.25 -2.68 1.27
C PRO A 75 11.93 -1.64 0.18
N HIS A 76 10.79 -1.79 -0.50
CA HIS A 76 10.35 -0.90 -1.59
C HIS A 76 8.86 -0.59 -1.54
N VAL A 77 8.46 0.46 -2.26
CA VAL A 77 7.08 0.93 -2.35
C VAL A 77 6.56 0.81 -3.77
N VAL A 78 5.40 0.18 -3.90
CA VAL A 78 4.57 0.17 -5.11
C VAL A 78 3.43 1.16 -4.90
N GLU A 79 3.42 2.26 -5.64
CA GLU A 79 2.34 3.25 -5.62
C GLU A 79 1.19 2.82 -6.53
N TYR A 80 -0.04 3.21 -6.19
CA TYR A 80 -1.23 2.93 -6.99
C TYR A 80 -1.80 4.24 -7.55
N LYS A 81 -2.30 4.17 -8.79
CA LYS A 81 -3.06 5.24 -9.43
C LYS A 81 -4.53 4.90 -9.48
N HIS A 82 -5.38 5.93 -9.41
CA HIS A 82 -6.82 5.82 -9.55
C HIS A 82 -7.22 6.44 -10.89
N ASN A 83 -7.72 5.63 -11.81
CA ASN A 83 -8.22 6.10 -13.10
C ASN A 83 -9.74 6.10 -13.09
N GLN A 84 -10.35 7.18 -13.57
CA GLN A 84 -11.79 7.29 -13.71
C GLN A 84 -12.18 7.09 -15.18
N ASN A 85 -13.19 6.27 -15.45
CA ASN A 85 -13.78 6.21 -16.78
C ASN A 85 -14.83 7.33 -16.99
N PRO A 86 -15.33 7.55 -18.22
CA PRO A 86 -16.36 8.57 -18.46
C PRO A 86 -17.67 8.38 -17.69
N ALA A 87 -17.98 7.15 -17.26
CA ALA A 87 -19.15 6.85 -16.43
C ALA A 87 -18.91 7.09 -14.93
N GLY A 88 -17.74 7.63 -14.55
CA GLY A 88 -17.40 7.97 -13.18
C GLY A 88 -16.82 6.83 -12.33
N LYS A 89 -16.73 5.60 -12.86
CA LYS A 89 -16.18 4.44 -12.14
C LYS A 89 -14.66 4.56 -12.00
N ILE A 90 -14.17 4.31 -10.78
CA ILE A 90 -12.75 4.32 -10.45
C ILE A 90 -12.14 2.93 -10.63
N PHE A 91 -10.92 2.89 -11.15
CA PHE A 91 -10.09 1.70 -11.33
C PHE A 91 -8.74 1.92 -10.65
N VAL A 92 -8.43 1.07 -9.67
CA VAL A 92 -7.17 1.11 -8.91
C VAL A 92 -6.14 0.21 -9.58
N GLN A 93 -4.97 0.77 -9.91
CA GLN A 93 -3.91 0.05 -10.63
C GLN A 93 -2.54 0.38 -10.05
N ALA A 94 -1.69 -0.64 -9.91
CA ALA A 94 -0.30 -0.42 -9.54
C ALA A 94 0.41 0.40 -10.62
N GLN A 95 1.22 1.36 -10.20
CA GLN A 95 2.14 2.07 -11.08
C GLN A 95 3.33 1.18 -11.43
N LYS A 96 3.92 1.43 -12.60
CA LYS A 96 5.13 0.72 -13.05
C LYS A 96 6.38 1.19 -12.31
N THR A 97 6.37 2.43 -11.83
CA THR A 97 7.49 3.02 -11.09
C THR A 97 7.46 2.53 -9.65
N VAL A 98 8.54 1.88 -9.24
CA VAL A 98 8.79 1.44 -7.87
C VAL A 98 9.90 2.31 -7.30
N ARG A 99 9.83 2.61 -6.00
CA ARG A 99 10.88 3.38 -5.29
C ARG A 99 11.33 2.63 -4.04
N PRO A 100 12.56 2.87 -3.54
CA PRO A 100 12.95 2.44 -2.21
C PRO A 100 11.95 2.93 -1.14
N ALA A 101 11.76 2.12 -0.09
CA ALA A 101 11.01 2.54 1.08
C ALA A 101 11.80 3.59 1.87
N ARG A 102 11.10 4.59 2.40
CA ARG A 102 11.69 5.57 3.31
C ARG A 102 11.84 4.95 4.69
N THR A 103 12.74 5.46 5.52
CA THR A 103 12.93 4.96 6.90
C THR A 103 11.64 4.97 7.71
N ILE A 104 10.81 6.01 7.58
CA ILE A 104 9.51 6.09 8.27
C ILE A 104 8.49 5.04 7.79
N GLU A 105 8.70 4.44 6.62
CA GLU A 105 7.85 3.41 6.03
C GLU A 105 8.33 1.98 6.39
N ILE A 106 9.34 1.85 7.27
CA ILE A 106 9.87 0.57 7.75
C ILE A 106 9.59 0.48 9.26
N PRO A 107 8.93 -0.59 9.75
CA PRO A 107 8.54 -0.74 11.16
C PRO A 107 9.69 -1.06 12.11
#